data_AF-A0A382CYC5-F1
#
_entry.id   AF-A0A382CYC5-F1
#
_cell.length_a   1.000
_cell.length_b   1.000
_cell.length_c   1.000
_cell.angle_alpha   90.00
_cell.angle_beta   90.00
_cell.angle_gamma   90.00
#
_symmetry.space_group_name_H-M   'P 1'
#
loop_
_entity.id
_entity.type
_entity.pdbx_description
1 polymer ?
#
loop_
_entity_poly.entity_id
_entity_poly.type
_entity_poly.pdbx_seq_one_letter_code
_entity_poly.pdbx_strand_id
1 'polypeptide(L)'
;MGDAGNRFCIITNQSGIARGIVDTDALSEIHQYILNQFYENGLDLLGIYYCPDHPNDATENRKPGTGMFQQAVHDHGINLGKSIMIGDAVSDIEAGINSGMETMLVLTGKGKASQAQFRDWSPTFIVENLLEGAQKILGDAS
;
A
#
# COMPACT_ATOMS: atom_id res chain seq x y z
N MET A 1 -15.90 -1.94 -3.78
CA MET A 1 -15.05 -2.54 -2.73
C MET A 1 -15.51 -2.10 -1.34
N GLY A 2 -15.65 -0.79 -1.07
CA GLY A 2 -16.22 -0.32 0.22
C GLY A 2 -17.60 -0.91 0.51
N ASP A 3 -18.52 -0.87 -0.47
CA ASP A 3 -19.86 -1.48 -0.35
C ASP A 3 -19.84 -3.00 -0.08
N ALA A 4 -18.74 -3.68 -0.40
CA ALA A 4 -18.54 -5.10 -0.12
C ALA A 4 -17.99 -5.37 1.30
N GLY A 5 -17.83 -4.33 2.13
CA GLY A 5 -17.34 -4.43 3.50
C GLY A 5 -15.81 -4.40 3.65
N ASN A 6 -15.07 -4.12 2.58
CA ASN A 6 -13.61 -3.99 2.65
C ASN A 6 -13.20 -2.68 3.32
N ARG A 7 -12.17 -2.74 4.17
CA ARG A 7 -11.55 -1.59 4.83
C ARG A 7 -10.20 -1.28 4.20
N PHE A 8 -9.78 -0.03 4.25
CA PHE A 8 -8.57 0.42 3.55
C PHE A 8 -7.52 0.97 4.51
N CYS A 9 -6.25 0.80 4.17
CA CYS A 9 -5.10 1.47 4.79
C CYS A 9 -4.18 1.94 3.67
N ILE A 10 -3.53 3.08 3.85
CA ILE A 10 -2.45 3.51 2.96
C ILE A 10 -1.13 3.24 3.67
N ILE A 11 -0.21 2.55 3.01
CA ILE A 11 1.14 2.25 3.50
C ILE A 11 2.13 2.81 2.47
N THR A 12 2.91 3.85 2.81
CA THR A 12 3.71 4.58 1.80
C THR A 12 5.15 4.92 2.24
N ASN A 13 6.11 4.74 1.33
CA ASN A 13 7.50 5.16 1.54
C ASN A 13 7.64 6.62 1.07
N GLN A 14 7.87 7.54 2.00
CA GLN A 14 7.98 8.99 1.77
C GLN A 14 9.42 9.50 1.96
N SER A 15 10.38 8.87 1.27
CA SER A 15 11.82 9.25 1.36
C SER A 15 12.14 10.70 0.93
N GLY A 16 11.19 11.42 0.32
CA GLY A 16 11.34 12.84 0.03
C GLY A 16 11.51 13.69 1.28
N ILE A 17 10.98 13.24 2.43
CA ILE A 17 11.09 13.91 3.72
C ILE A 17 12.55 13.88 4.21
N ALA A 18 13.16 12.70 4.32
CA ALA A 18 14.56 12.57 4.74
C ALA A 18 15.55 13.24 3.77
N ARG A 19 15.15 13.49 2.53
CA ARG A 19 15.94 14.23 1.53
C ARG A 19 15.76 15.75 1.61
N GLY A 20 14.88 16.25 2.47
CA GLY A 20 14.52 17.67 2.56
C GLY A 20 13.79 18.21 1.32
N ILE A 21 13.22 17.31 0.50
CA ILE A 21 12.50 17.66 -0.73
C ILE A 21 11.02 17.91 -0.43
N VAL A 22 10.47 17.21 0.57
CA VAL A 22 9.07 17.30 0.97
C VAL A 22 8.97 18.00 2.32
N ASP A 23 8.21 19.10 2.34
CA ASP A 23 7.80 19.80 3.55
C ASP A 23 6.78 18.94 4.32
N THR A 24 6.99 18.79 5.62
CA THR A 24 6.11 18.03 6.50
C THR A 24 4.74 18.66 6.66
N ASP A 25 4.64 19.98 6.57
CA ASP A 25 3.35 20.68 6.67
C ASP A 25 2.53 20.44 5.40
N ALA A 26 3.15 20.60 4.23
CA ALA A 26 2.52 20.28 2.94
C ALA A 26 2.11 18.79 2.84
N LEU A 27 2.89 17.89 3.44
CA LEU A 27 2.54 16.48 3.51
C LEU A 27 1.29 16.25 4.39
N SER A 28 1.20 16.94 5.53
CA SER A 28 0.03 16.86 6.40
C SER A 28 -1.24 17.32 5.66
N GLU A 29 -1.15 18.40 4.88
CA GLU A 29 -2.25 18.88 4.04
C GLU A 29 -2.68 17.83 3.00
N ILE A 30 -1.73 17.16 2.34
CA ILE A 30 -2.01 16.08 1.39
C ILE A 30 -2.71 14.91 2.09
N HIS A 31 -2.22 14.50 3.26
CA HIS A 31 -2.85 13.43 4.03
C HIS A 31 -4.28 13.79 4.44
N GLN A 32 -4.51 15.02 4.89
CA GLN A 32 -5.83 15.50 5.25
C GLN A 32 -6.76 15.53 4.03
N TYR A 33 -6.27 15.97 2.88
CA TYR A 33 -7.03 15.93 1.63
C TYR A 33 -7.44 14.49 1.27
N ILE A 34 -6.52 13.53 1.35
CA ILE A 34 -6.82 12.11 1.07
C ILE A 34 -7.89 11.58 2.04
N LEU A 35 -7.75 11.83 3.34
CA LEU A 35 -8.73 11.43 4.35
C LEU A 35 -10.11 12.00 4.05
N ASN A 36 -10.19 13.28 3.68
CA ASN A 36 -11.44 13.92 3.30
C ASN A 36 -12.05 13.29 2.05
N GLN A 37 -11.24 12.97 1.03
CA GLN A 37 -11.74 12.30 -0.18
C GLN A 37 -12.31 10.91 0.11
N PHE A 38 -11.70 10.12 1.00
CA PHE A 38 -12.27 8.84 1.42
C PHE A 38 -13.61 9.04 2.15
N TYR A 39 -13.66 9.98 3.10
CA TYR A 39 -14.87 10.30 3.85
C TYR A 39 -16.02 10.76 2.95
N GLU A 40 -15.77 11.69 2.02
CA GLU A 40 -16.77 12.22 1.09
C GLU A 40 -17.35 11.13 0.17
N ASN A 41 -16.58 10.07 -0.10
CA ASN A 41 -17.00 8.92 -0.90
C ASN A 41 -17.56 7.77 -0.04
N GLY A 42 -17.78 7.97 1.27
CA GLY A 42 -18.33 6.96 2.17
C GLY A 42 -17.41 5.76 2.40
N LEU A 43 -16.10 5.93 2.20
CA LEU A 43 -15.11 4.88 2.39
C LEU A 43 -14.42 5.01 3.75
N ASP A 44 -14.27 3.89 4.44
CA ASP A 44 -13.56 3.81 5.72
C ASP A 44 -12.05 3.59 5.49
N LEU A 45 -11.30 4.70 5.48
CA LEU A 45 -9.84 4.68 5.51
C LEU A 45 -9.38 4.62 6.97
N LEU A 46 -8.89 3.45 7.38
CA LEU A 46 -8.46 3.21 8.75
C LEU A 46 -7.27 4.10 9.15
N GLY A 47 -6.33 4.32 8.21
CA GLY A 47 -5.19 5.18 8.47
C GLY A 47 -4.24 5.30 7.28
N ILE A 48 -3.34 6.28 7.40
CA ILE A 48 -2.21 6.51 6.50
C ILE A 48 -0.93 6.31 7.30
N TYR A 49 -0.20 5.25 6.98
CA TYR A 49 1.07 4.90 7.59
C TYR A 49 2.17 5.23 6.58
N TYR A 50 3.16 6.02 7.01
CA TYR A 50 4.25 6.42 6.13
C TYR A 50 5.61 6.32 6.79
N CYS A 51 6.62 6.03 5.99
CA CYS A 51 8.01 5.94 6.43
C CYS A 51 8.86 7.04 5.74
N PRO A 52 9.47 7.97 6.50
CA PRO A 52 10.31 9.03 5.95
C PRO A 52 11.71 8.55 5.53
N ASP A 53 12.12 7.36 5.98
CA ASP A 53 13.50 6.88 5.92
C ASP A 53 14.09 6.90 4.51
N HIS A 54 15.39 7.20 4.45
CA HIS A 54 16.14 7.10 3.22
C HIS A 54 16.44 5.63 2.88
N PRO A 55 16.45 5.21 1.60
CA PRO A 55 16.80 3.83 1.23
C PRO A 55 18.13 3.32 1.79
N ASN A 56 19.11 4.20 2.01
CA ASN A 56 20.44 3.85 2.50
C ASN A 56 20.54 3.78 4.03
N ASP A 57 19.49 4.20 4.75
CA ASP A 57 19.41 4.22 6.20
C ASP A 57 17.97 3.90 6.61
N ALA A 58 17.57 2.66 6.32
CA ALA A 58 16.20 2.20 6.39
C ALA A 58 15.95 1.41 7.67
N THR A 59 14.93 1.78 8.42
CA THR A 59 14.38 0.94 9.50
C THR A 59 13.41 -0.10 8.94
N GLU A 60 12.94 -1.01 9.80
CA GLU A 60 11.88 -1.98 9.49
C GLU A 60 10.56 -1.33 9.03
N ASN A 61 10.37 -0.03 9.27
CA ASN A 61 9.18 0.68 8.79
C ASN A 61 9.23 0.94 7.28
N ARG A 62 10.41 0.98 6.66
CA ARG A 62 10.53 1.22 5.23
C ARG A 62 10.29 -0.07 4.47
N LYS A 63 9.31 -0.08 3.56
CA LYS A 63 9.11 -1.23 2.64
C LYS A 63 10.41 -1.51 1.87
N PRO A 64 10.88 -2.77 1.82
CA PRO A 64 10.14 -4.02 2.03
C PRO A 64 9.98 -4.52 3.49
N GLY A 65 10.44 -3.74 4.47
CA GLY A 65 10.16 -3.98 5.89
C GLY A 65 8.67 -3.92 6.23
N THR A 66 8.30 -4.57 7.33
CA THR A 66 6.89 -4.81 7.71
C THR A 66 6.36 -3.89 8.81
N GLY A 67 7.18 -2.97 9.34
CA GLY A 67 6.86 -2.17 10.52
C GLY A 67 5.57 -1.35 10.39
N MET A 68 5.33 -0.70 9.24
CA MET A 68 4.08 0.03 8.99
C MET A 68 2.84 -0.87 9.01
N PHE A 69 2.97 -2.13 8.56
CA PHE A 69 1.88 -3.10 8.56
C PHE A 69 1.58 -3.56 9.99
N GLN A 70 2.62 -3.80 10.79
CA GLN A 70 2.46 -4.17 12.21
C GLN A 70 1.80 -3.05 13.02
N GLN A 71 2.12 -1.79 12.71
CA GLN A 71 1.44 -0.65 13.31
C GLN A 71 -0.06 -0.64 12.96
N ALA A 72 -0.42 -0.85 11.69
CA ALA A 72 -1.82 -0.94 11.27
C ALA A 72 -2.57 -2.11 11.93
N VAL A 73 -1.90 -3.25 12.15
CA VAL A 73 -2.45 -4.38 12.92
C VAL A 73 -2.72 -3.99 14.37
N HIS A 74 -1.75 -3.32 15.03
CA HIS A 74 -1.90 -2.87 16.41
C HIS A 74 -3.07 -1.90 16.57
N ASP A 75 -3.20 -0.92 15.66
CA ASP A 75 -4.17 0.15 15.81
C ASP A 75 -5.61 -0.27 15.46
N HIS A 76 -5.78 -1.28 14.58
CA HIS A 76 -7.10 -1.64 14.04
C HIS A 76 -7.45 -3.13 14.11
N GLY A 77 -6.58 -3.98 14.65
CA GLY A 77 -6.79 -5.44 14.75
C GLY A 77 -6.95 -6.11 13.38
N ILE A 78 -6.19 -5.64 12.37
CA ILE A 78 -6.28 -6.16 10.99
C ILE A 78 -5.69 -7.57 10.93
N ASN A 79 -6.35 -8.47 10.18
CA ASN A 79 -5.78 -9.77 9.84
C ASN A 79 -5.06 -9.68 8.48
N LEU A 80 -3.73 -9.61 8.50
CA LEU A 80 -2.92 -9.47 7.29
C LEU A 80 -3.05 -10.69 6.36
N GLY A 81 -3.19 -11.91 6.90
CA GLY A 81 -3.42 -13.12 6.11
C GLY A 81 -4.76 -13.16 5.37
N LYS A 82 -5.67 -12.22 5.67
CA LYS A 82 -6.92 -11.99 4.93
C LYS A 82 -6.94 -10.63 4.22
N SER A 83 -5.78 -10.03 4.07
CA SER A 83 -5.60 -8.72 3.44
C SER A 83 -4.77 -8.85 2.17
N ILE A 84 -4.90 -7.85 1.31
CA ILE A 84 -4.14 -7.77 0.06
C ILE A 84 -3.31 -6.49 0.03
N MET A 85 -2.01 -6.61 -0.26
CA MET A 85 -1.15 -5.46 -0.51
C MET A 85 -1.20 -5.11 -1.99
N ILE A 86 -1.66 -3.90 -2.31
CA ILE A 86 -1.76 -3.39 -3.68
C ILE A 86 -0.70 -2.30 -3.87
N GLY A 87 0.17 -2.45 -4.86
CA GLY A 87 1.26 -1.50 -5.10
C GLY A 87 1.84 -1.59 -6.51
N ASP A 88 2.73 -0.66 -6.85
CA ASP A 88 3.38 -0.56 -8.16
C ASP A 88 4.90 -0.81 -8.09
N ALA A 89 5.46 -0.91 -6.87
CA ALA A 89 6.87 -1.15 -6.65
C ALA A 89 7.14 -2.59 -6.19
N VAL A 90 8.30 -3.14 -6.56
CA VAL A 90 8.78 -4.44 -6.04
C VAL A 90 8.75 -4.48 -4.52
N SER A 91 9.17 -3.40 -3.84
CA SER A 91 9.16 -3.30 -2.39
C SER A 91 7.78 -3.43 -1.75
N ASP A 92 6.71 -3.07 -2.48
CA ASP A 92 5.34 -3.21 -1.99
C ASP A 92 4.94 -4.68 -1.95
N ILE A 93 5.27 -5.39 -3.02
CA ILE A 93 4.97 -6.81 -3.17
C ILE A 93 5.82 -7.62 -2.18
N GLU A 94 7.11 -7.31 -2.06
CA GLU A 94 7.99 -7.94 -1.05
C GLU A 94 7.45 -7.72 0.37
N ALA A 95 7.04 -6.50 0.73
CA ALA A 95 6.49 -6.22 2.04
C ALA A 95 5.19 -6.98 2.33
N GLY A 96 4.32 -7.09 1.32
CA GLY A 96 3.09 -7.88 1.41
C GLY A 96 3.37 -9.36 1.65
N ILE A 97 4.29 -9.95 0.89
CA ILE A 97 4.72 -11.35 1.07
C ILE A 97 5.35 -11.56 2.45
N ASN A 98 6.26 -10.68 2.87
CA ASN A 98 6.90 -10.73 4.19
C ASN A 98 5.88 -10.61 5.34
N SER A 99 4.73 -9.98 5.07
CA SER A 99 3.62 -9.81 6.02
C SER A 99 2.57 -10.93 5.92
N GLY A 100 2.78 -11.94 5.07
CA GLY A 100 1.85 -13.05 4.86
C GLY A 100 0.55 -12.69 4.14
N MET A 101 0.55 -11.60 3.39
CA MET A 101 -0.60 -11.10 2.63
C MET A 101 -0.62 -11.67 1.22
N GLU A 102 -1.81 -11.68 0.60
CA GLU A 102 -1.84 -11.70 -0.87
C GLU A 102 -1.31 -10.38 -1.43
N THR A 103 -0.85 -10.40 -2.68
CA THR A 103 -0.25 -9.21 -3.29
C THR A 103 -0.75 -8.97 -4.70
N MET A 104 -0.95 -7.70 -5.05
CA MET A 104 -1.38 -7.27 -6.37
C MET A 104 -0.45 -6.18 -6.88
N LEU A 105 0.23 -6.47 -7.98
CA LEU A 105 0.96 -5.46 -8.74
C LEU A 105 0.02 -4.77 -9.71
N VAL A 106 -0.12 -3.45 -9.58
CA VAL A 106 -0.76 -2.62 -10.61
C VAL A 106 0.29 -2.15 -11.61
N LEU A 107 0.01 -2.21 -12.91
CA LEU A 107 0.95 -1.80 -13.98
C LEU A 107 1.00 -0.29 -14.22
N THR A 108 0.18 0.49 -13.52
CA THR A 108 0.30 1.96 -13.41
C THR A 108 1.58 2.37 -12.67
N GLY A 109 2.00 3.63 -12.80
CA GLY A 109 3.19 4.14 -12.10
C GLY A 109 4.46 3.41 -12.50
N LYS A 110 5.15 2.79 -11.54
CA LYS A 110 6.35 1.99 -11.74
C LYS A 110 6.07 0.52 -12.08
N GLY A 111 4.81 0.11 -12.08
CA GLY A 111 4.40 -1.29 -12.18
C GLY A 111 5.02 -2.08 -13.32
N LYS A 112 5.02 -1.52 -14.55
CA LYS A 112 5.66 -2.17 -15.72
C LYS A 112 7.15 -2.41 -15.53
N ALA A 113 7.86 -1.46 -14.92
CA ALA A 113 9.29 -1.60 -14.65
C ALA A 113 9.54 -2.57 -13.48
N SER A 114 8.65 -2.60 -12.48
CA SER A 114 8.69 -3.57 -11.38
C SER A 114 8.42 -4.99 -11.88
N GLN A 115 7.49 -5.16 -12.82
CA GLN A 115 7.12 -6.47 -13.37
C GLN A 115 8.34 -7.23 -13.92
N ALA A 116 9.25 -6.53 -14.60
CA ALA A 116 10.45 -7.12 -15.18
C ALA A 116 11.49 -7.59 -14.14
N GLN A 117 11.32 -7.23 -12.87
CA GLN A 117 12.24 -7.60 -11.78
C GLN A 117 11.81 -8.88 -11.06
N PHE A 118 10.55 -9.27 -11.16
CA PHE A 118 10.06 -10.55 -10.64
C PHE A 118 10.60 -11.69 -11.51
N ARG A 119 11.41 -12.58 -10.92
CA ARG A 119 11.99 -13.75 -11.61
C ARG A 119 11.58 -15.04 -10.92
N ASP A 120 12.08 -15.25 -9.71
CA ASP A 120 11.90 -16.50 -8.97
C ASP A 120 10.63 -16.52 -8.12
N TRP A 121 9.96 -15.38 -8.00
CA TRP A 121 8.73 -15.18 -7.26
C TRP A 121 7.87 -14.13 -7.95
N SER A 122 6.57 -14.15 -7.74
CA SER A 122 5.61 -13.25 -8.39
C SER A 122 4.52 -12.79 -7.42
N PRO A 123 3.92 -11.61 -7.64
CA PRO A 123 2.71 -11.23 -6.93
C PRO A 123 1.58 -12.24 -7.20
N THR A 124 0.60 -12.30 -6.29
CA THR A 124 -0.62 -13.12 -6.48
C THR A 124 -1.38 -12.69 -7.73
N PHE A 125 -1.44 -11.38 -7.97
CA PHE A 125 -2.11 -10.79 -9.11
C PHE A 125 -1.25 -9.75 -9.81
N ILE A 126 -1.42 -9.63 -11.13
CA ILE A 126 -0.88 -8.52 -11.94
C ILE A 126 -2.06 -7.99 -12.76
N VAL A 127 -2.32 -6.69 -12.65
CA VAL A 127 -3.46 -6.02 -13.32
C VAL A 127 -3.02 -4.68 -13.91
N GLU A 128 -3.71 -4.19 -14.94
CA GLU A 128 -3.31 -2.94 -15.60
C GLU A 128 -3.44 -1.73 -14.68
N ASN A 129 -4.45 -1.71 -13.81
CA ASN A 129 -4.74 -0.59 -12.90
C ASN A 129 -5.62 -1.01 -11.71
N LEU A 130 -5.86 -0.06 -10.80
CA LEU A 130 -6.65 -0.30 -9.59
C LEU A 130 -8.13 -0.65 -9.87
N LEU A 131 -8.72 -0.12 -10.95
CA LEU A 131 -10.11 -0.44 -11.31
C LEU A 131 -10.25 -1.91 -11.72
N GLU A 132 -9.34 -2.41 -12.55
CA GLU A 132 -9.29 -3.83 -12.91
C GLU A 132 -9.03 -4.71 -11.68
N GLY A 133 -8.10 -4.30 -10.81
CA GLY A 133 -7.85 -4.98 -9.54
C GLY A 133 -9.10 -5.09 -8.66
N ALA A 134 -9.84 -4.00 -8.53
CA ALA A 134 -11.10 -3.97 -7.78
C ALA A 134 -12.16 -4.88 -8.38
N GLN A 135 -12.31 -4.88 -9.71
CA GLN A 135 -13.24 -5.78 -10.40
C GLN A 135 -12.87 -7.24 -10.19
N LYS A 136 -11.57 -7.56 -10.20
CA LYS A 136 -11.08 -8.91 -9.97
C LYS A 136 -11.41 -9.40 -8.55
N ILE A 137 -11.13 -8.58 -7.53
CA ILE A 137 -11.45 -8.90 -6.13
C ILE A 137 -12.95 -9.12 -5.93
N LEU A 138 -13.79 -8.28 -6.56
CA LEU A 138 -15.25 -8.38 -6.43
C LEU A 138 -15.84 -9.54 -7.23
N GLY A 139 -15.24 -9.91 -8.37
CA GLY A 139 -15.67 -11.04 -9.19
C GLY A 139 -15.34 -12.39 -8.57
N ASP A 140 -14.20 -12.50 -7.89
CA ASP A 140 -13.78 -13.71 -7.16
C ASP A 140 -14.60 -13.94 -5.87
N ALA A 141 -15.44 -12.99 -5.45
CA ALA A 141 -16.33 -13.08 -4.28
C ALA A 141 -17.71 -13.73 -4.56
N SER A 142 -17.82 -14.51 -5.65
CA SER A 142 -19.07 -15.13 -6.14
C SER A 142 -19.14 -16.63 -5.85
#